data_AF-A0A4Q2FQU2-F1
#
_entry.id   AF-A0A4Q2FQU2-F1
#
_cell.length_a   1.000
_cell.length_b   1.000
_cell.length_c   1.000
_cell.angle_alpha   90.00
_cell.angle_beta   90.00
_cell.angle_gamma   90.00
#
_symmetry.space_group_name_H-M   'P 1'
#
loop_
_entity.id
_entity.type
_entity.pdbx_description
1 polymer ?
#
loop_
_entity_poly.entity_id
_entity_poly.type
_entity_poly.pdbx_seq_one_letter_code
_entity_poly.pdbx_strand_id
1 'polypeptide(L)' 'MFKYFNKPALDDAVAQGKTIRFSHDPTLKMYEKSAIRWEWDYLMEQHGYKRLKPKGDYWYGIK' A
#
# COMPACT_ATOMS: atom_id res chain seq x y z
N MET A 1 -14.60 5.90 -4.48
CA MET A 1 -13.43 6.79 -4.27
C MET A 1 -12.10 6.12 -4.62
N PHE A 2 -11.74 5.00 -3.98
CA PHE A 2 -10.47 4.29 -4.17
C PHE A 2 -10.01 4.09 -5.63
N LYS A 3 -10.91 3.61 -6.51
CA LYS A 3 -10.62 3.38 -7.93
C LYS A 3 -10.17 4.63 -8.69
N TYR A 4 -10.70 5.80 -8.34
CA TYR A 4 -10.50 7.04 -9.12
C TYR A 4 -9.35 7.91 -8.58
N PHE A 5 -8.97 7.75 -7.32
CA PHE A 5 -7.96 8.60 -6.68
C PHE A 5 -6.74 7.80 -6.21
N ASN A 6 -6.96 6.71 -5.46
CA ASN A 6 -5.86 5.97 -4.85
C ASN A 6 -5.14 5.09 -5.88
N LYS A 7 -5.87 4.39 -6.77
CA LYS A 7 -5.23 3.55 -7.80
C LYS A 7 -4.29 4.36 -8.72
N PRO A 8 -4.73 5.48 -9.35
CA PRO A 8 -3.83 6.28 -10.18
C PRO A 8 -2.63 6.84 -9.40
N ALA A 9 -2.84 7.28 -8.16
CA ALA A 9 -1.75 7.79 -7.33
C ALA A 9 -0.72 6.72 -6.97
N LEU A 10 -1.17 5.48 -6.73
CA LEU A 10 -0.30 4.34 -6.49
C LEU A 10 0.45 3.93 -7.76
N ASP A 11 -0.25 3.86 -8.90
CA ASP A 11 0.34 3.56 -10.20
C ASP A 11 1.47 4.57 -10.50
N ASP A 12 1.20 5.86 -10.34
CA ASP A 12 2.16 6.95 -10.54
C ASP A 12 3.34 6.87 -9.57
N ALA A 13 3.08 6.56 -8.28
CA ALA A 13 4.13 6.44 -7.28
C ALA A 13 5.07 5.26 -7.60
N VAL A 14 4.51 4.12 -8.02
CA VAL A 14 5.27 2.95 -8.42
C VAL A 14 6.05 3.22 -9.71
N ALA A 15 5.43 3.85 -10.72
CA ALA A 15 6.08 4.20 -11.97
C ALA A 15 7.26 5.17 -11.77
N GLN A 16 7.15 6.09 -10.82
CA GLN A 16 8.22 7.02 -10.44
C GLN A 16 9.28 6.38 -9.52
N GLY A 17 9.15 5.10 -9.15
CA GLY A 17 10.09 4.41 -8.26
C GLY A 17 10.05 4.92 -6.82
N LYS A 18 8.94 5.53 -6.39
CA LYS A 18 8.80 6.04 -5.02
C LYS A 18 8.72 4.89 -4.02
N THR A 19 9.19 5.18 -2.81
CA THR A 19 9.01 4.26 -1.68
C THR A 19 7.57 4.32 -1.19
N ILE A 20 6.90 3.17 -1.13
CA ILE A 20 5.57 3.04 -0.55
C ILE A 20 5.69 2.78 0.95
N ARG A 21 5.02 3.60 1.76
CA ARG A 21 4.92 3.43 3.22
C ARG A 21 3.51 3.67 3.72
N PHE A 22 3.14 2.99 4.79
CA PHE A 22 1.88 3.14 5.51
C PHE A 22 2.15 3.63 6.93
N SER A 23 1.25 4.47 7.46
CA SER A 23 1.30 4.93 8.86
C SER A 23 0.89 3.87 9.87
N HIS A 24 0.14 2.86 9.44
CA HIS A 24 -0.29 1.72 10.24
C HIS A 24 -0.06 0.44 9.45
N ASP A 25 -0.09 -0.70 10.11
CA ASP A 25 -0.04 -2.00 9.43
C ASP A 25 -1.37 -2.27 8.71
N PRO A 26 -1.41 -2.24 7.36
CA PRO A 26 -2.64 -2.47 6.61
C PRO A 26 -3.12 -3.93 6.69
N THR A 27 -2.33 -4.86 7.24
CA THR A 27 -2.71 -6.28 7.38
C THR A 27 -3.55 -6.57 8.63
N LEU A 28 -3.62 -5.63 9.58
CA LEU A 28 -4.41 -5.81 10.80
C LEU A 28 -5.91 -5.89 10.48
N LYS A 29 -6.61 -6.77 11.20
CA LYS A 29 -8.05 -7.04 11.01
C LYS A 29 -8.93 -5.78 11.14
N MET A 30 -8.54 -4.83 11.98
CA MET A 30 -9.27 -3.55 12.13
C MET A 30 -9.31 -2.72 10.83
N TYR A 31 -8.38 -2.96 9.91
CA TYR A 31 -8.28 -2.25 8.63
C TYR A 31 -8.85 -3.02 7.45
N GLU A 32 -9.41 -4.23 7.64
CA GLU A 32 -9.90 -5.10 6.57
C GLU A 32 -10.86 -4.41 5.59
N LYS A 33 -11.69 -3.47 6.08
CA LYS A 33 -12.65 -2.69 5.28
C LYS A 33 -12.25 -1.23 5.10
N SER A 34 -10.95 -0.92 5.15
CA SER A 34 -10.41 0.44 5.06
C SER A 34 -9.61 0.66 3.79
N ALA A 35 -9.39 1.94 3.45
CA ALA A 35 -8.61 2.32 2.29
C ALA A 35 -7.18 1.76 2.34
N ILE A 36 -6.51 1.78 3.50
CA ILE A 36 -5.11 1.33 3.60
C ILE A 36 -4.95 -0.16 3.29
N ARG A 37 -5.99 -0.97 3.59
CA ARG A 37 -6.00 -2.39 3.24
C ARG A 37 -6.15 -2.56 1.73
N TRP A 38 -7.09 -1.85 1.12
CA TRP A 38 -7.31 -1.91 -0.32
C TRP A 38 -6.09 -1.41 -1.12
N GLU A 39 -5.40 -0.38 -0.62
CA GLU A 39 -4.12 0.09 -1.18
C GLU A 39 -3.07 -1.02 -1.16
N TRP A 40 -2.92 -1.70 -0.02
CA TRP A 40 -1.96 -2.80 0.13
C TRP A 40 -2.31 -3.98 -0.78
N ASP A 41 -3.56 -4.42 -0.81
CA ASP A 41 -4.01 -5.53 -1.67
C ASP A 41 -3.77 -5.20 -3.15
N TYR A 42 -4.08 -3.97 -3.57
CA TYR A 42 -3.83 -3.52 -4.94
C TYR A 42 -2.33 -3.53 -5.31
N LEU A 43 -1.46 -3.09 -4.41
CA LEU A 43 -0.01 -3.12 -4.62
C LEU A 43 0.53 -4.54 -4.73
N MET A 44 0.01 -5.48 -3.95
CA MET A 44 0.38 -6.89 -4.07
C MET A 44 -0.10 -7.48 -5.40
N GLU A 45 -1.38 -7.29 -5.73
CA GLU A 45 -2.01 -7.89 -6.91
C GLU A 45 -1.47 -7.33 -8.23
N GLN A 46 -1.24 -6.01 -8.32
CA GLN A 46 -0.96 -5.33 -9.58
C GLN A 46 0.50 -4.90 -9.73
N HIS A 47 1.21 -4.62 -8.64
CA HIS A 47 2.57 -4.10 -8.69
C HIS A 47 3.62 -5.07 -8.15
N GLY A 48 3.21 -6.24 -7.66
CA GLY A 48 4.07 -7.34 -7.24
C GLY A 48 4.72 -7.15 -5.88
N TYR A 49 4.18 -6.25 -5.03
CA TYR A 49 4.63 -6.13 -3.64
C TYR A 49 4.35 -7.43 -2.88
N LYS A 50 5.26 -7.87 -2.01
CA LYS A 50 5.20 -9.19 -1.36
C LYS A 50 5.12 -9.13 0.16
N ARG A 51 5.71 -8.10 0.75
CA ARG A 51 5.82 -7.99 2.21
C ARG A 51 5.89 -6.56 2.67
N LEU A 52 5.52 -6.37 3.93
CA LEU A 52 5.73 -5.14 4.65
C LEU A 52 6.90 -5.30 5.60
N LYS A 53 7.73 -4.28 5.71
CA LYS A 53 8.81 -4.20 6.70
C LYS A 53 8.53 -3.04 7.66
N PRO A 54 8.33 -3.28 8.96
CA PRO A 54 8.22 -2.20 9.93
C PRO A 54 9.58 -1.51 10.07
N LYS A 55 9.59 -0.17 10.09
CA LYS A 55 10.77 0.65 10.37
C LYS A 55 10.33 1.96 11.02
N GLY A 56 10.59 2.09 12.32
CA GLY A 56 10.03 3.18 13.13
C GLY A 56 8.51 3.07 13.18
N ASP A 57 7.82 4.20 13.05
CA ASP A 57 6.35 4.28 13.08
C ASP A 57 5.68 3.98 11.73
N TYR A 58 6.40 3.38 10.78
CA TYR A 58 5.92 3.14 9.42
C TYR A 58 6.12 1.70 8.94
N TRP A 59 5.27 1.29 8.02
CA TRP A 59 5.30 0.00 7.34
C TRP A 59 5.65 0.18 5.88
N TYR A 60 6.79 -0.34 5.45
CA TYR A 60 7.32 -0.14 4.10
C TYR A 60 7.01 -1.34 3.20
N GLY A 61 6.41 -1.08 2.04
CA GLY A 61 6.14 -2.11 1.03
C GLY A 61 7.42 -2.53 0.31
N ILE A 62 7.64 -3.84 0.19
CA ILE A 62 8.80 -4.45 -0.51
C ILE A 62 8.31 -5.36 -1.63
N LYS A 63 8.87 -5.18 -2.84
CA LYS A 63 8.66 -5.99 -4.04
C LYS A 63 9.57 -7.22 -4.09
#